data_AF-A0A961H4Y4-F1
#
_entry.id   AF-A0A961H4Y4-F1
#
_cell.length_a   1.000
_cell.length_b   1.000
_cell.length_c   1.000
_cell.angle_alpha   90.00
_cell.angle_beta   90.00
_cell.angle_gamma   90.00
#
_symmetry.space_group_name_H-M   'P 1'
#
loop_
_entity.id
_entity.type
_entity.pdbx_description
1 polymer ?
#
loop_
_entity_poly.entity_id
_entity_poly.type
_entity_poly.pdbx_seq_one_letter_code
_entity_poly.pdbx_strand_id
1 'polypeptide(L)'
;MSDRAGSGRKKFGFHWWVLGGFVLGMVLGALLHNLDTVIDPGFRTEVNGETKALEVVAVRPGSDAAKGGVAKGQVIKALVTGLGRQDETRIPVADVAAFEAAREGLDIGEIAHVDTGGAKPLRFKAALAEGCSRDRWLTPFRFVAEIFLSLLKMLIVPLVLTSIITGVAGLKGSGDLGRLGTKTFGYYVLTSMLAIFGGLGLANLIKPGVGARIGLSVEKATEFEDLPSLWDIFRRIVPPNIFEAFADNGAMLQIIFFGLMVGYAITRVAEPHASRLGDFFDSLFAAMMEIAKVVLALIPLGVMALIARLVGETGFGIFKPLAVYMVTVVAGLLFHACVVLPLLLRFLGRVNPLKHARACAPALVTAYFTSSSSVTLPVTMESVSKRAGVSNKVSSFVLPLGATINMDGTALYEAVAA
;
A
#
# COMPACT_ATOMS: atom_id res chain seq x y z
N MET A 1 -11.36 45.88 -12.58
CA MET A 1 -12.18 46.03 -11.37
C MET A 1 -13.49 45.29 -11.57
N SER A 2 -13.55 44.00 -11.20
CA SER A 2 -14.75 43.25 -10.79
C SER A 2 -14.33 41.78 -10.71
N ASP A 3 -13.97 41.33 -9.51
CA ASP A 3 -14.13 39.94 -9.02
C ASP A 3 -13.48 39.82 -7.63
N ARG A 4 -13.89 40.74 -6.75
CA ARG A 4 -13.73 40.63 -5.31
C ARG A 4 -15.12 40.46 -4.69
N ALA A 5 -15.77 39.34 -4.94
CA ALA A 5 -17.00 38.97 -4.24
C ALA A 5 -17.22 37.46 -4.33
N GLY A 6 -16.59 36.68 -3.44
CA GLY A 6 -16.92 35.25 -3.32
C GLY A 6 -15.82 34.31 -2.83
N SER A 7 -15.06 34.62 -1.77
CA SER A 7 -14.23 33.57 -1.11
C SER A 7 -14.19 33.65 0.42
N GLY A 8 -15.25 34.19 1.01
CA GLY A 8 -15.44 34.29 2.46
C GLY A 8 -16.10 33.07 3.13
N ARG A 9 -16.26 31.93 2.44
CA ARG A 9 -16.77 30.70 3.06
C ARG A 9 -15.59 29.87 3.57
N LYS A 10 -15.31 30.05 4.86
CA LYS A 10 -14.34 29.36 5.74
C LYS A 10 -13.60 28.16 5.09
N LYS A 11 -12.28 28.31 4.85
CA LYS A 11 -11.30 27.21 4.63
C LYS A 11 -11.05 26.36 5.90
N PHE A 12 -12.07 26.23 6.76
CA PHE A 12 -12.13 25.27 7.85
C PHE A 12 -13.00 24.13 7.32
N GLY A 13 -12.46 22.95 7.00
CA GLY A 13 -13.35 21.88 6.57
C GLY A 13 -12.67 20.61 6.10
N PHE A 14 -11.93 20.65 4.98
CA PHE A 14 -11.57 19.39 4.31
C PHE A 14 -10.78 18.40 5.19
N HIS A 15 -9.74 18.85 5.89
CA HIS A 15 -8.96 17.98 6.78
C HIS A 15 -9.78 17.43 7.95
N TRP A 16 -10.70 18.23 8.49
CA TRP A 16 -11.58 17.82 9.58
C TRP A 16 -12.64 16.83 9.12
N TRP A 17 -13.09 16.92 7.88
CA TRP A 17 -14.01 15.95 7.28
C TRP A 17 -13.34 14.60 7.05
N VAL A 18 -12.09 14.58 6.56
CA VAL A 18 -11.36 13.34 6.41
C VAL A 18 -11.04 12.72 7.79
N LEU A 19 -10.63 13.53 8.77
CA LEU A 19 -10.43 13.06 10.14
C LEU A 19 -11.72 12.54 10.77
N GLY A 20 -12.87 13.19 10.49
CA GLY A 20 -14.18 12.72 10.91
C GLY A 20 -14.54 11.36 10.31
N GLY A 21 -14.32 11.19 9.00
CA GLY A 21 -14.50 9.90 8.32
C GLY A 21 -13.60 8.81 8.91
N PHE A 22 -12.35 9.14 9.23
CA PHE A 22 -11.43 8.22 9.90
C PHE A 22 -11.93 7.76 11.28
N VAL A 23 -12.26 8.70 12.17
CA VAL A 23 -12.73 8.38 13.53
C VAL A 23 -14.01 7.57 13.47
N LEU A 24 -14.95 7.95 12.59
CA LEU A 24 -16.18 7.20 12.38
C LEU A 24 -15.89 5.78 11.87
N GLY A 25 -14.98 5.63 10.91
CA GLY A 25 -14.53 4.34 10.41
C GLY A 25 -13.92 3.47 11.50
N MET A 26 -13.08 4.02 12.39
CA MET A 26 -12.50 3.27 13.51
C MET A 26 -13.56 2.78 14.48
N VAL A 27 -14.51 3.65 14.86
CA VAL A 27 -15.60 3.29 15.78
C VAL A 27 -16.47 2.19 15.16
N LEU A 28 -16.87 2.35 13.90
CA LEU A 28 -17.65 1.35 13.18
C LEU A 28 -16.88 0.03 13.07
N GLY A 29 -15.60 0.06 12.66
CA GLY A 29 -14.77 -1.14 12.57
C GLY A 29 -14.63 -1.86 13.91
N ALA A 30 -14.42 -1.13 15.01
CA ALA A 30 -14.34 -1.72 16.35
C ALA A 30 -15.67 -2.35 16.80
N LEU A 31 -16.81 -1.72 16.50
CA LEU A 31 -18.13 -2.28 16.76
C LEU A 31 -18.38 -3.55 15.94
N LEU A 32 -18.00 -3.54 14.66
CA LEU A 32 -18.14 -4.70 13.78
C LEU A 32 -17.22 -5.86 14.18
N HIS A 33 -16.05 -5.55 14.72
CA HIS A 33 -15.11 -6.56 15.19
C HIS A 33 -15.68 -7.41 16.34
N ASN A 34 -16.55 -6.82 17.18
CA ASN A 34 -17.21 -7.50 18.30
C ASN A 34 -18.39 -8.41 17.90
N LEU A 35 -18.76 -8.45 16.62
CA LEU A 35 -19.83 -9.33 16.14
C LEU A 35 -19.35 -10.77 16.00
N ASP A 36 -20.27 -11.73 16.13
CA ASP A 36 -19.97 -13.16 16.02
C ASP A 36 -19.17 -13.51 14.77
N THR A 37 -18.16 -14.34 14.98
CA THR A 37 -17.15 -14.66 13.98
C THR A 37 -17.14 -16.15 13.71
N VAL A 38 -17.21 -16.50 12.43
CA VAL A 38 -16.89 -17.86 11.98
C VAL A 38 -15.68 -17.71 11.07
N ILE A 39 -14.61 -18.44 11.37
CA ILE A 39 -13.37 -18.41 10.58
C ILE A 39 -13.48 -19.51 9.54
N ASP A 40 -13.37 -19.20 8.26
CA ASP A 40 -13.34 -20.21 7.20
C ASP A 40 -11.88 -20.55 6.89
N PRO A 41 -11.46 -21.82 7.08
CA PRO A 41 -10.10 -22.23 6.79
C PRO A 41 -9.90 -22.51 5.29
N GLY A 42 -10.95 -22.43 4.47
CA GLY A 42 -10.91 -22.70 3.04
C GLY A 42 -11.10 -24.18 2.67
N PHE A 43 -11.40 -25.03 3.65
CA PHE A 43 -11.67 -26.46 3.47
C PHE A 43 -12.69 -26.96 4.52
N ARG A 44 -13.32 -28.10 4.23
CA ARG A 44 -14.31 -28.75 5.11
C ARG A 44 -13.76 -30.07 5.64
N THR A 45 -14.06 -30.35 6.90
CA THR A 45 -13.61 -31.56 7.60
C THR A 45 -14.80 -32.37 8.10
N GLU A 46 -14.73 -33.68 8.00
CA GLU A 46 -15.70 -34.61 8.62
C GLU A 46 -14.95 -35.74 9.33
N VAL A 47 -15.58 -36.37 10.31
CA VAL A 47 -15.04 -37.58 10.93
C VAL A 47 -15.36 -38.76 10.03
N ASN A 48 -14.34 -39.44 9.51
CA ASN A 48 -14.52 -40.66 8.73
C ASN A 48 -15.12 -41.76 9.63
N GLY A 49 -16.27 -42.32 9.22
CA GLY A 49 -17.03 -43.30 9.99
C GLY A 49 -16.30 -44.63 10.22
N GLU A 50 -15.29 -44.96 9.41
CA GLU A 50 -14.51 -46.20 9.51
C GLU A 50 -13.24 -46.01 10.36
N THR A 51 -12.48 -44.93 10.13
CA THR A 51 -11.19 -44.68 10.80
C THR A 51 -11.33 -43.85 12.08
N LYS A 52 -12.50 -43.24 12.32
CA LYS A 52 -12.76 -42.24 13.37
C LYS A 52 -11.81 -41.04 13.35
N ALA A 53 -11.15 -40.81 12.22
CA ALA A 53 -10.18 -39.73 12.06
C ALA A 53 -10.84 -38.52 11.37
N LEU A 54 -10.39 -37.31 11.71
CA LEU A 54 -10.83 -36.07 11.07
C LEU A 54 -10.19 -35.96 9.69
N GLU A 55 -10.98 -35.94 8.61
CA GLU A 55 -10.49 -35.90 7.23
C GLU A 55 -10.98 -34.68 6.47
N VAL A 56 -10.14 -34.16 5.57
CA VAL A 56 -10.52 -33.10 4.64
C VAL A 56 -11.42 -33.68 3.55
N VAL A 57 -12.69 -33.26 3.51
CA VAL A 57 -13.68 -33.76 2.54
C VAL A 57 -13.77 -32.89 1.29
N ALA A 58 -13.50 -31.59 1.43
CA ALA A 58 -13.53 -30.63 0.33
C ALA A 58 -12.58 -29.46 0.59
N VAL A 59 -11.96 -28.95 -0.47
CA VAL A 59 -11.12 -27.76 -0.44
C VAL A 59 -11.67 -26.77 -1.47
N ARG A 60 -11.84 -25.49 -1.09
CA ARG A 60 -12.32 -24.46 -2.01
C ARG A 60 -11.22 -24.15 -3.04
N PRO A 61 -11.48 -24.28 -4.36
CA PRO A 61 -10.48 -23.96 -5.38
C PRO A 61 -10.00 -22.50 -5.26
N GLY A 62 -8.69 -22.28 -5.36
CA GLY A 62 -8.08 -20.94 -5.28
C GLY A 62 -7.91 -20.36 -3.86
N SER A 63 -8.41 -21.04 -2.82
CA SER A 63 -8.20 -20.65 -1.42
C SER A 63 -6.74 -20.72 -1.00
N ASP A 64 -6.37 -20.02 0.08
CA ASP A 64 -5.01 -20.09 0.64
C ASP A 64 -4.67 -21.52 1.12
N ALA A 65 -5.65 -22.29 1.58
CA ALA A 65 -5.46 -23.70 1.91
C ALA A 65 -5.09 -24.56 0.69
N ALA A 66 -5.76 -24.33 -0.45
CA ALA A 66 -5.41 -25.02 -1.70
C ALA A 66 -3.98 -24.67 -2.15
N LYS A 67 -3.59 -23.38 -2.07
CA LYS A 67 -2.22 -22.92 -2.35
C LYS A 67 -1.19 -23.42 -1.33
N GLY A 68 -1.65 -23.75 -0.13
CA GLY A 68 -0.86 -24.32 0.95
C GLY A 68 -0.71 -25.85 0.89
N GLY A 69 -1.29 -26.50 -0.12
CA GLY A 69 -1.16 -27.94 -0.34
C GLY A 69 -2.19 -28.80 0.41
N VAL A 70 -3.21 -28.17 1.02
CA VAL A 70 -4.33 -28.90 1.63
C VAL A 70 -5.17 -29.54 0.54
N ALA A 71 -5.40 -30.85 0.64
CA ALA A 71 -6.10 -31.65 -0.35
C ALA A 71 -7.12 -32.59 0.29
N LYS A 72 -8.13 -32.97 -0.50
CA LYS A 72 -9.15 -33.94 -0.09
C LYS A 72 -8.52 -35.29 0.28
N GLY A 73 -9.00 -35.91 1.35
CA GLY A 73 -8.56 -37.21 1.86
C GLY A 73 -7.38 -37.15 2.83
N GLN A 74 -6.86 -35.96 3.15
CA GLN A 74 -5.84 -35.80 4.18
C GLN A 74 -6.46 -35.87 5.58
N VAL A 75 -5.88 -36.71 6.43
CA VAL A 75 -6.25 -36.80 7.85
C VAL A 75 -5.59 -35.67 8.62
N ILE A 76 -6.37 -34.92 9.39
CA ILE A 76 -5.90 -33.84 10.26
C ILE A 76 -5.72 -34.39 11.67
N LYS A 77 -4.53 -34.21 12.23
CA LYS A 77 -4.19 -34.67 13.59
C LYS A 77 -4.12 -33.53 14.59
N ALA A 78 -3.63 -32.37 14.15
CA ALA A 78 -3.52 -31.18 14.99
C ALA A 78 -3.66 -29.91 14.15
N LEU A 79 -4.23 -28.88 14.77
CA LEU A 79 -4.06 -27.50 14.33
C LEU A 79 -2.78 -26.97 14.98
N VAL A 80 -1.86 -26.49 14.17
CA VAL A 80 -0.60 -25.92 14.64
C VAL A 80 -0.60 -24.42 14.38
N THR A 81 -0.67 -23.66 15.46
CA THR A 81 -0.42 -22.21 15.41
C THR A 81 1.03 -21.97 15.75
N GLY A 82 1.61 -21.00 15.06
CA GLY A 82 2.97 -20.62 15.36
C GLY A 82 4.02 -21.73 15.13
N LEU A 83 3.90 -22.46 14.02
CA LEU A 83 4.81 -23.54 13.65
C LEU A 83 6.28 -23.09 13.62
N GLY A 84 7.15 -23.75 14.39
CA GLY A 84 8.58 -23.48 14.53
C GLY A 84 8.94 -22.42 15.58
N ARG A 85 7.99 -22.07 16.47
CA ARG A 85 8.12 -21.06 17.53
C ARG A 85 8.19 -21.68 18.93
N GLN A 86 8.63 -20.91 19.94
CA GLN A 86 8.57 -21.37 21.35
C GLN A 86 7.14 -21.42 21.92
N ASP A 87 6.20 -20.66 21.33
CA ASP A 87 4.76 -20.68 21.61
C ASP A 87 3.99 -21.54 20.60
N GLU A 88 4.69 -22.42 19.87
CA GLU A 88 4.05 -23.39 18.99
C GLU A 88 3.01 -24.17 19.78
N THR A 89 1.75 -23.94 19.43
CA THR A 89 0.65 -24.62 20.07
C THR A 89 0.13 -25.63 19.08
N ARG A 90 0.43 -26.90 19.35
CA ARG A 90 -0.21 -28.02 18.67
C ARG A 90 -1.47 -28.34 19.42
N ILE A 91 -2.60 -27.91 18.88
CA ILE A 91 -3.91 -28.24 19.42
C ILE A 91 -4.31 -29.56 18.75
N PRO A 92 -4.24 -30.71 19.46
CA PRO A 92 -4.69 -31.97 18.90
C PRO A 92 -6.19 -31.90 18.64
N VAL A 93 -6.62 -32.38 17.46
CA VAL A 93 -8.01 -32.34 17.05
C VAL A 93 -8.48 -33.77 16.78
N ALA A 94 -9.30 -34.29 17.69
CA ALA A 94 -9.80 -35.66 17.61
C ALA A 94 -11.12 -35.75 16.84
N ASP A 95 -11.89 -34.66 16.81
CA ASP A 95 -13.19 -34.57 16.15
C ASP A 95 -13.40 -33.18 15.55
N VAL A 96 -14.53 -33.01 14.85
CA VAL A 96 -14.90 -31.74 14.21
C VAL A 96 -15.07 -30.62 15.25
N ALA A 97 -15.62 -30.91 16.43
CA ALA A 97 -15.86 -29.89 17.46
C ALA A 97 -14.55 -29.33 18.05
N ALA A 98 -13.56 -30.19 18.31
CA ALA A 98 -12.23 -29.79 18.73
C ALA A 98 -11.52 -28.95 17.66
N PHE A 99 -11.69 -29.30 16.39
CA PHE A 99 -11.15 -28.52 15.28
C PHE A 99 -11.83 -27.16 15.13
N GLU A 100 -13.15 -27.09 15.28
CA GLU A 100 -13.89 -25.84 15.25
C GLU A 100 -13.52 -24.91 16.42
N ALA A 101 -13.41 -25.44 17.63
CA ALA A 101 -12.98 -24.67 18.80
C ALA A 101 -11.53 -24.16 18.66
N ALA A 102 -10.61 -25.00 18.14
CA ALA A 102 -9.24 -24.59 17.86
C ALA A 102 -9.17 -23.48 16.79
N ARG A 103 -10.06 -23.55 15.80
CA ARG A 103 -10.18 -22.58 14.72
C ARG A 103 -10.77 -21.24 15.20
N GLU A 104 -11.74 -21.26 16.12
CA GLU A 104 -12.32 -20.05 16.72
C GLU A 104 -11.31 -19.23 17.53
N GLY A 105 -10.25 -19.88 18.03
CA GLY A 105 -9.15 -19.21 18.71
C GLY A 105 -8.15 -18.48 17.79
N LEU A 106 -8.29 -18.59 16.46
CA LEU A 106 -7.40 -17.92 15.50
C LEU A 106 -7.81 -16.46 15.29
N ASP A 107 -6.83 -15.57 15.06
CA ASP A 107 -7.11 -14.22 14.60
C ASP A 107 -7.32 -14.20 13.06
N ILE A 108 -8.20 -13.32 12.55
CA ILE A 108 -8.30 -13.16 11.08
C ILE A 108 -6.95 -12.68 10.54
N GLY A 109 -6.52 -13.36 9.48
CA GLY A 109 -5.28 -13.06 8.78
C GLY A 109 -4.07 -13.78 9.37
N GLU A 110 -4.24 -14.48 10.50
CA GLU A 110 -3.24 -15.39 11.04
C GLU A 110 -2.97 -16.54 10.07
N ILE A 111 -1.70 -16.91 9.94
CA ILE A 111 -1.28 -18.08 9.17
C ILE A 111 -1.20 -19.25 10.14
N ALA A 112 -2.15 -20.17 10.00
CA ALA A 112 -2.21 -21.41 10.77
C ALA A 112 -1.77 -22.60 9.89
N HIS A 113 -1.45 -23.71 10.55
CA HIS A 113 -1.02 -24.93 9.86
C HIS A 113 -1.85 -26.13 10.31
N VAL A 114 -1.99 -27.09 9.41
CA VAL A 114 -2.66 -28.36 9.65
C VAL A 114 -1.61 -29.46 9.63
N ASP A 115 -1.47 -30.18 10.74
CA ASP A 115 -0.60 -31.35 10.81
C ASP A 115 -1.36 -32.58 10.28
N THR A 116 -0.89 -33.12 9.17
CA THR A 116 -1.45 -34.32 8.54
C THR A 116 -0.65 -35.60 8.81
N GLY A 117 0.38 -35.52 9.66
CA GLY A 117 1.32 -36.60 9.93
C GLY A 117 2.39 -36.80 8.85
N GLY A 118 2.49 -35.89 7.87
CA GLY A 118 3.57 -35.82 6.89
C GLY A 118 4.80 -35.06 7.42
N ALA A 119 5.84 -34.93 6.57
CA ALA A 119 7.11 -34.31 6.96
C ALA A 119 7.02 -32.79 7.29
N LYS A 120 6.02 -32.08 6.73
CA LYS A 120 5.77 -30.65 7.03
C LYS A 120 4.25 -30.39 7.16
N PRO A 121 3.81 -29.60 8.15
CA PRO A 121 2.42 -29.14 8.26
C PRO A 121 2.02 -28.23 7.11
N LEU A 122 0.75 -28.27 6.73
CA LEU A 122 0.20 -27.57 5.56
C LEU A 122 -0.39 -26.22 5.98
N ARG A 123 -0.03 -25.14 5.28
CA ARG A 123 -0.44 -23.77 5.65
C ARG A 123 -1.86 -23.42 5.16
N PHE A 124 -2.54 -22.59 5.93
CA PHE A 124 -3.71 -21.84 5.47
C PHE A 124 -3.80 -20.51 6.22
N LYS A 125 -4.51 -19.55 5.64
CA LYS A 125 -4.78 -18.25 6.27
C LYS A 125 -6.19 -18.25 6.85
N ALA A 126 -6.34 -17.86 8.11
CA ALA A 126 -7.63 -17.68 8.73
C ALA A 126 -8.38 -16.52 8.06
N ALA A 127 -9.49 -16.83 7.38
CA ALA A 127 -10.33 -15.84 6.71
C ALA A 127 -11.72 -15.81 7.36
N LEU A 128 -12.46 -14.71 7.15
CA LEU A 128 -13.83 -14.62 7.60
C LEU A 128 -14.73 -15.51 6.73
N ALA A 129 -15.59 -16.33 7.34
CA ALA A 129 -16.55 -17.14 6.61
C ALA A 129 -17.61 -16.27 5.92
N GLU A 130 -17.91 -16.59 4.67
CA GLU A 130 -18.94 -15.93 3.88
C GLU A 130 -20.31 -16.06 4.58
N GLY A 131 -20.99 -14.94 4.76
CA GLY A 131 -22.35 -14.91 5.28
C GLY A 131 -22.48 -15.04 6.80
N CYS A 132 -21.40 -15.03 7.58
CA CYS A 132 -21.48 -14.85 9.03
C CYS A 132 -21.95 -13.43 9.39
N SER A 133 -22.38 -13.20 10.64
CA SER A 133 -22.89 -11.90 11.08
C SER A 133 -21.90 -10.77 10.79
N ARG A 134 -20.64 -10.93 11.21
CA ARG A 134 -19.59 -9.92 10.94
C ARG A 134 -19.37 -9.68 9.45
N ASP A 135 -19.40 -10.72 8.62
CA ASP A 135 -19.20 -10.63 7.17
C ASP A 135 -20.30 -9.78 6.50
N ARG A 136 -21.57 -10.08 6.80
CA ARG A 136 -22.72 -9.37 6.25
C ARG A 136 -22.67 -7.87 6.51
N TRP A 137 -22.27 -7.48 7.72
CA TRP A 137 -22.16 -6.07 8.10
C TRP A 137 -20.91 -5.39 7.53
N LEU A 138 -19.85 -6.13 7.23
CA LEU A 138 -18.65 -5.60 6.58
C LEU A 138 -18.81 -5.43 5.06
N THR A 139 -19.67 -6.22 4.41
CA THR A 139 -19.86 -6.21 2.96
C THR A 139 -20.08 -4.82 2.35
N PRO A 140 -20.95 -3.94 2.91
CA PRO A 140 -21.13 -2.58 2.37
C PRO A 140 -19.85 -1.75 2.44
N PHE A 141 -19.08 -1.86 3.53
CA PHE A 141 -17.82 -1.13 3.68
C PHE A 141 -16.74 -1.66 2.73
N ARG A 142 -16.66 -2.99 2.54
CA ARG A 142 -15.78 -3.60 1.53
C ARG A 142 -16.09 -3.08 0.13
N PHE A 143 -17.38 -3.08 -0.24
CA PHE A 143 -17.83 -2.61 -1.54
C PHE A 143 -17.45 -1.14 -1.79
N VAL A 144 -17.75 -0.25 -0.84
CA VAL A 144 -17.40 1.17 -0.96
C VAL A 144 -15.89 1.37 -1.02
N ALA A 145 -15.13 0.65 -0.19
CA ALA A 145 -13.67 0.70 -0.19
C ALA A 145 -13.07 0.22 -1.53
N GLU A 146 -13.59 -0.87 -2.10
CA GLU A 146 -13.15 -1.42 -3.38
C GLU A 146 -13.46 -0.48 -4.55
N ILE A 147 -14.66 0.08 -4.62
CA ILE A 147 -15.00 1.11 -5.62
C ILE A 147 -14.07 2.31 -5.48
N PHE A 148 -13.87 2.79 -4.26
CA PHE A 148 -13.02 3.96 -4.02
C PHE A 148 -11.57 3.72 -4.47
N LEU A 149 -10.99 2.57 -4.12
CA LEU A 149 -9.65 2.19 -4.59
C LEU A 149 -9.61 2.01 -6.11
N SER A 150 -10.66 1.47 -6.72
CA SER A 150 -10.74 1.27 -8.17
C SER A 150 -10.81 2.60 -8.92
N LEU A 151 -11.57 3.57 -8.41
CA LEU A 151 -11.63 4.93 -8.95
C LEU A 151 -10.26 5.62 -8.91
N LEU A 152 -9.53 5.48 -7.80
CA LEU A 152 -8.18 6.02 -7.70
C LEU A 152 -7.21 5.33 -8.65
N LYS A 153 -7.25 3.99 -8.74
CA LYS A 153 -6.43 3.19 -9.67
C LYS A 153 -6.68 3.56 -11.13
N MET A 154 -7.94 3.75 -11.52
CA MET A 154 -8.33 4.15 -12.87
C MET A 154 -7.67 5.45 -13.32
N LEU A 155 -7.44 6.39 -12.39
CA LEU A 155 -6.83 7.68 -12.70
C LEU A 155 -5.31 7.60 -12.90
N ILE A 156 -4.65 6.60 -12.31
CA ILE A 156 -3.17 6.56 -12.22
C ILE A 156 -2.55 6.60 -13.62
N VAL A 157 -2.88 5.63 -14.47
CA VAL A 157 -2.20 5.44 -15.76
C VAL A 157 -2.38 6.66 -16.69
N PRO A 158 -3.60 7.15 -16.98
CA PRO A 158 -3.77 8.28 -17.89
C PRO A 158 -3.20 9.58 -17.31
N LEU A 159 -3.34 9.80 -16.00
CA LEU A 159 -2.81 11.00 -15.35
C LEU A 159 -1.28 10.99 -15.32
N VAL A 160 -0.63 9.87 -14.99
CA VAL A 160 0.82 9.73 -15.01
C VAL A 160 1.37 9.99 -16.40
N LEU A 161 0.82 9.29 -17.40
CA LEU A 161 1.28 9.41 -18.78
C LEU A 161 1.21 10.87 -19.26
N THR A 162 0.03 11.48 -19.14
CA THR A 162 -0.20 12.86 -19.60
C THR A 162 0.64 13.86 -18.80
N SER A 163 0.78 13.66 -17.50
CA SER A 163 1.59 14.53 -16.65
C SER A 163 3.09 14.48 -17.03
N ILE A 164 3.66 13.30 -17.26
CA ILE A 164 5.08 13.20 -17.60
C ILE A 164 5.32 13.81 -18.98
N ILE A 165 4.46 13.49 -19.96
CA ILE A 165 4.60 14.02 -21.32
C ILE A 165 4.56 15.55 -21.30
N THR A 166 3.58 16.15 -20.62
CA THR A 166 3.47 17.62 -20.48
C THR A 166 4.62 18.22 -19.68
N GLY A 167 5.03 17.56 -18.59
CA GLY A 167 6.14 17.99 -17.75
C GLY A 167 7.46 18.05 -18.53
N VAL A 168 7.72 17.04 -19.38
CA VAL A 168 8.94 17.00 -20.21
C VAL A 168 8.82 17.91 -21.43
N ALA A 169 7.70 17.90 -22.16
CA ALA A 169 7.50 18.74 -23.33
C ALA A 169 7.56 20.25 -23.00
N GLY A 170 7.12 20.63 -21.79
CA GLY A 170 7.24 22.01 -21.30
C GLY A 170 8.68 22.45 -20.98
N LEU A 171 9.65 21.54 -20.87
CA LEU A 171 11.07 21.87 -20.65
C LEU A 171 11.70 22.40 -21.94
N LYS A 172 11.96 23.71 -21.97
CA LYS A 172 12.71 24.38 -23.03
C LYS A 172 14.16 23.87 -23.05
N GLY A 173 14.45 22.92 -23.94
CA GLY A 173 15.80 22.42 -24.22
C GLY A 173 16.23 21.21 -23.38
N SER A 174 17.11 20.39 -23.96
CA SER A 174 17.58 19.12 -23.38
C SER A 174 18.38 19.28 -22.07
N GLY A 175 19.05 20.42 -21.87
CA GLY A 175 19.84 20.69 -20.66
C GLY A 175 18.99 20.86 -19.39
N ASP A 176 17.76 21.36 -19.53
CA ASP A 176 16.86 21.55 -18.38
C ASP A 176 16.31 20.23 -17.84
N LEU A 177 16.03 19.25 -18.72
CA LEU A 177 15.60 17.91 -18.32
C LEU A 177 16.70 17.16 -17.58
N GLY A 178 17.93 17.16 -18.10
CA GLY A 178 19.05 16.50 -17.44
C GLY A 178 19.33 17.09 -16.06
N ARG A 179 19.29 18.42 -15.92
CA ARG A 179 19.48 19.11 -14.64
C ARG A 179 18.34 18.83 -13.64
N LEU A 180 17.09 18.78 -14.11
CA LEU A 180 15.96 18.45 -13.25
C LEU A 180 16.01 16.99 -12.79
N GLY A 181 16.28 16.07 -13.72
CA GLY A 181 16.40 14.63 -13.45
C GLY A 181 17.54 14.32 -12.46
N THR A 182 18.74 14.84 -12.71
CA THR A 182 19.90 14.61 -11.82
C THR A 182 19.68 15.17 -10.41
N LYS A 183 19.10 16.37 -10.27
CA LYS A 183 18.74 16.92 -8.95
C LYS A 183 17.69 16.07 -8.24
N THR A 184 16.69 15.58 -8.98
CA THR A 184 15.62 14.75 -8.42
C THR A 184 16.16 13.40 -7.95
N PHE A 185 16.94 12.73 -8.80
CA PHE A 185 17.57 11.45 -8.47
C PHE A 185 18.55 11.58 -7.29
N GLY A 186 19.41 12.61 -7.31
CA GLY A 186 20.31 12.89 -6.19
C GLY A 186 19.57 13.17 -4.88
N TYR A 187 18.43 13.88 -4.95
CA TYR A 187 17.57 14.07 -3.79
C TYR A 187 16.99 12.75 -3.26
N TYR A 188 16.45 11.87 -4.13
CA TYR A 188 15.90 10.57 -3.72
C TYR A 188 16.96 9.65 -3.09
N VAL A 189 18.14 9.54 -3.71
CA VAL A 189 19.24 8.78 -3.12
C VAL A 189 19.60 9.32 -1.75
N LEU A 190 19.73 10.65 -1.61
CA LEU A 190 20.05 11.27 -0.33
C LEU A 190 18.99 10.98 0.74
N THR A 191 17.70 11.16 0.43
CA THR A 191 16.62 10.93 1.41
C THR A 191 16.50 9.46 1.80
N SER A 192 16.67 8.55 0.84
CA SER A 192 16.65 7.12 1.10
C SER A 192 17.83 6.68 1.96
N MET A 193 19.04 7.19 1.70
CA MET A 193 20.20 6.91 2.57
C MET A 193 19.98 7.43 4.00
N LEU A 194 19.44 8.64 4.15
CA LEU A 194 19.10 9.18 5.47
C LEU A 194 18.03 8.35 6.19
N ALA A 195 17.04 7.83 5.47
CA ALA A 195 16.00 6.96 6.01
C ALA A 195 16.59 5.62 6.49
N ILE A 196 17.48 5.00 5.69
CA ILE A 196 18.17 3.75 6.04
C ILE A 196 19.03 3.95 7.29
N PHE A 197 19.87 4.98 7.33
CA PHE A 197 20.71 5.25 8.50
C PHE A 197 19.88 5.58 9.75
N GLY A 198 18.77 6.30 9.58
CA GLY A 198 17.83 6.55 10.67
C GLY A 198 17.17 5.27 11.19
N GLY A 199 16.73 4.39 10.29
CA GLY A 199 16.15 3.08 10.62
C GLY A 199 17.14 2.19 11.36
N LEU A 200 18.34 2.00 10.79
CA LEU A 200 19.42 1.23 11.41
C LEU A 200 19.83 1.80 12.77
N GLY A 201 19.95 3.12 12.87
CA GLY A 201 20.29 3.78 14.14
C GLY A 201 19.24 3.51 15.22
N LEU A 202 17.95 3.59 14.86
CA LEU A 202 16.85 3.35 15.79
C LEU A 202 16.72 1.86 16.16
N ALA A 203 16.88 0.96 15.20
CA ALA A 203 16.87 -0.48 15.42
C ALA A 203 18.02 -0.90 16.35
N ASN A 204 19.23 -0.36 16.18
CA ASN A 204 20.36 -0.65 17.06
C ASN A 204 20.20 -0.09 18.49
N LEU A 205 19.43 1.00 18.64
CA LEU A 205 19.17 1.62 19.93
C LEU A 205 18.06 0.91 20.70
N ILE A 206 16.91 0.66 20.06
CA ILE A 206 15.73 0.05 20.69
C ILE A 206 15.86 -1.47 20.75
N LYS A 207 16.59 -2.06 19.81
CA LYS A 207 16.74 -3.51 19.62
C LYS A 207 15.39 -4.23 19.63
N PRO A 208 14.44 -3.82 18.76
CA PRO A 208 13.14 -4.46 18.69
C PRO A 208 13.34 -5.95 18.39
N GLY A 209 12.92 -6.81 19.32
CA GLY A 209 13.16 -8.26 19.22
C GLY A 209 13.98 -8.85 20.37
N VAL A 210 14.84 -8.07 21.03
CA VAL A 210 15.62 -8.57 22.18
C VAL A 210 14.68 -8.80 23.37
N GLY A 211 14.50 -10.07 23.74
CA GLY A 211 13.55 -10.49 24.77
C GLY A 211 12.10 -10.62 24.28
N ALA A 212 11.81 -10.24 23.05
CA ALA A 212 10.54 -10.54 22.42
C ALA A 212 10.59 -12.00 21.93
N ARG A 213 9.68 -12.84 22.42
CA ARG A 213 9.47 -14.20 21.90
C ARG A 213 8.77 -14.12 20.54
N ILE A 214 9.40 -13.43 19.59
CA ILE A 214 8.91 -13.36 18.22
C ILE A 214 9.40 -14.64 17.56
N GLY A 215 8.51 -15.62 17.60
CA GLY A 215 8.65 -16.84 16.84
C GLY A 215 8.50 -16.55 15.34
N LEU A 216 9.53 -15.96 14.75
CA LEU A 216 9.84 -16.22 13.36
C LEU A 216 10.76 -17.41 13.39
N SER A 217 10.19 -18.57 13.14
CA SER A 217 10.93 -19.79 12.80
C SER A 217 11.92 -19.39 11.72
N VAL A 218 13.21 -19.44 12.04
CA VAL A 218 14.26 -19.42 11.04
C VAL A 218 14.17 -20.79 10.35
N GLU A 219 13.12 -21.00 9.57
CA GLU A 219 13.27 -21.80 8.38
C GLU A 219 14.23 -20.97 7.54
N LYS A 220 15.52 -21.29 7.73
CA LYS A 220 16.66 -20.87 6.93
C LYS A 220 16.19 -20.10 5.69
N ALA A 221 16.22 -18.77 5.77
CA ALA A 221 16.30 -17.91 4.61
C ALA A 221 17.69 -18.11 3.97
N THR A 222 17.98 -19.35 3.56
CA THR A 222 19.13 -19.73 2.74
C THR A 222 18.77 -19.79 1.27
N GLU A 223 17.53 -19.47 0.92
CA GLU A 223 17.26 -18.91 -0.39
C GLU A 223 17.24 -17.39 -0.19
N PHE A 224 18.44 -16.79 -0.21
CA PHE A 224 18.53 -15.51 -0.88
C PHE A 224 18.03 -15.80 -2.29
N GLU A 225 16.74 -15.57 -2.56
CA GLU A 225 16.31 -15.36 -3.95
C GLU A 225 17.32 -14.36 -4.50
N ASP A 226 17.99 -14.73 -5.61
CA ASP A 226 19.03 -13.92 -6.23
C ASP A 226 18.56 -12.47 -6.22
N LEU A 227 19.22 -11.62 -5.42
CA LEU A 227 18.88 -10.21 -5.31
C LEU A 227 18.71 -9.70 -6.74
N PRO A 228 17.54 -9.16 -7.12
CA PRO A 228 17.27 -8.81 -8.51
C PRO A 228 18.44 -8.00 -9.02
N SER A 229 19.11 -8.53 -10.03
CA SER A 229 20.36 -7.93 -10.48
C SER A 229 20.04 -6.50 -10.92
N LEU A 230 21.00 -5.59 -10.81
CA LEU A 230 20.82 -4.23 -11.34
C LEU A 230 20.36 -4.27 -12.81
N TRP A 231 20.78 -5.30 -13.56
CA TRP A 231 20.32 -5.55 -14.93
C TRP A 231 18.85 -5.90 -15.06
N ASP A 232 18.25 -6.59 -14.09
CA ASP A 232 16.82 -6.90 -14.11
C ASP A 232 15.97 -5.65 -13.85
N ILE A 233 16.47 -4.73 -13.02
CA ILE A 233 15.85 -3.41 -12.86
C ILE A 233 15.87 -2.64 -14.18
N PHE A 234 17.01 -2.61 -14.89
CA PHE A 234 17.10 -1.97 -16.20
C PHE A 234 16.19 -2.63 -17.25
N ARG A 235 16.08 -3.96 -17.25
CA ARG A 235 15.15 -4.68 -18.14
C ARG A 235 13.69 -4.33 -17.87
N ARG A 236 13.32 -4.09 -16.60
CA ARG A 236 11.95 -3.71 -16.21
C ARG A 236 11.57 -2.28 -16.63
N ILE A 237 12.52 -1.42 -16.97
CA ILE A 237 12.25 -0.03 -17.39
C ILE A 237 11.68 0.03 -18.81
N VAL A 238 12.16 -0.82 -19.73
CA VAL A 238 11.77 -0.77 -21.14
C VAL A 238 10.71 -1.85 -21.40
N PRO A 239 9.44 -1.49 -21.67
CA PRO A 239 8.41 -2.48 -21.97
C PRO A 239 8.65 -3.12 -23.34
N PRO A 240 8.45 -4.43 -23.50
CA PRO A 240 8.37 -5.05 -24.82
C PRO A 240 7.08 -4.63 -25.56
N ASN A 241 6.00 -4.37 -24.82
CA ASN A 241 4.72 -3.89 -25.34
C ASN A 241 4.11 -2.84 -24.42
N ILE A 242 3.90 -1.63 -24.94
CA ILE A 242 3.36 -0.51 -24.16
C ILE A 242 1.86 -0.66 -23.84
N PHE A 243 1.08 -1.33 -24.68
CA PHE A 243 -0.36 -1.50 -24.45
C PHE A 243 -0.63 -2.48 -23.31
N GLU A 244 0.19 -3.51 -23.18
CA GLU A 244 0.16 -4.42 -22.03
C GLU A 244 0.55 -3.68 -20.75
N ALA A 245 1.59 -2.85 -20.81
CA ALA A 245 1.99 -2.01 -19.68
C ALA A 245 0.85 -1.05 -19.26
N PHE A 246 0.07 -0.51 -20.19
CA PHE A 246 -1.09 0.34 -19.85
C PHE A 246 -2.24 -0.41 -19.19
N ALA A 247 -2.34 -1.72 -19.37
CA ALA A 247 -3.34 -2.55 -18.71
C ALA A 247 -2.94 -2.96 -17.28
N ASP A 248 -1.64 -2.90 -16.96
CA ASP A 248 -1.10 -3.30 -15.66
C ASP A 248 -0.64 -2.11 -14.82
N ASN A 249 -1.31 -1.89 -13.68
CA ASN A 249 -0.89 -0.87 -12.70
C ASN A 249 0.45 -1.23 -12.00
N GLY A 250 0.97 -2.44 -12.16
CA GLY A 250 2.31 -2.84 -11.73
C GLY A 250 3.42 -2.34 -12.66
N ALA A 251 3.10 -2.06 -13.93
CA ALA A 251 4.05 -1.64 -14.96
C ALA A 251 4.32 -0.12 -14.99
N MET A 252 4.09 0.59 -13.88
CA MET A 252 4.21 2.06 -13.83
C MET A 252 5.57 2.59 -14.28
N LEU A 253 6.66 1.91 -13.93
CA LEU A 253 8.01 2.33 -14.35
C LEU A 253 8.17 2.35 -15.88
N GLN A 254 7.52 1.41 -16.57
CA GLN A 254 7.51 1.31 -18.03
C GLN A 254 6.70 2.44 -18.66
N ILE A 255 5.52 2.73 -18.10
CA ILE A 255 4.68 3.85 -18.52
C ILE A 255 5.41 5.17 -18.35
N ILE A 256 6.11 5.35 -17.23
CA ILE A 256 6.94 6.53 -16.94
C ILE A 256 8.04 6.67 -17.99
N PHE A 257 8.80 5.60 -18.26
CA PHE A 257 9.86 5.62 -19.26
C PHE A 257 9.35 5.97 -20.66
N PHE A 258 8.25 5.36 -21.08
CA PHE A 258 7.61 5.68 -22.36
C PHE A 258 7.14 7.15 -22.40
N GLY A 259 6.48 7.65 -21.35
CA GLY A 259 6.06 9.04 -21.25
C GLY A 259 7.23 10.03 -21.34
N LEU A 260 8.38 9.70 -20.73
CA LEU A 260 9.60 10.50 -20.85
C LEU A 260 10.12 10.54 -22.29
N MET A 261 10.12 9.39 -22.99
CA MET A 261 10.52 9.30 -24.39
C MET A 261 9.60 10.09 -25.31
N VAL A 262 8.28 9.98 -25.13
CA VAL A 262 7.30 10.74 -25.92
C VAL A 262 7.45 12.24 -25.64
N GLY A 263 7.50 12.66 -24.37
CA GLY A 263 7.69 14.06 -24.01
C GLY A 263 9.00 14.62 -24.58
N TYR A 264 10.09 13.86 -24.54
CA TYR A 264 11.36 14.25 -25.15
C TYR A 264 11.25 14.34 -26.68
N ALA A 265 10.60 13.37 -27.33
CA ALA A 265 10.40 13.37 -28.77
C ALA A 265 9.60 14.60 -29.24
N ILE A 266 8.56 15.01 -28.50
CA ILE A 266 7.78 16.24 -28.81
C ILE A 266 8.70 17.46 -28.90
N THR A 267 9.70 17.58 -28.01
CA THR A 267 10.67 18.71 -28.06
C THR A 267 11.60 18.72 -29.28
N ARG A 268 11.63 17.63 -30.05
CA ARG A 268 12.50 17.44 -31.23
C ARG A 268 11.76 17.48 -32.55
N VAL A 269 10.43 17.38 -32.54
CA VAL A 269 9.62 17.48 -33.75
C VAL A 269 9.52 18.95 -34.18
N ALA A 270 9.49 19.20 -35.49
CA ALA A 270 9.32 20.54 -36.02
C ALA A 270 7.91 21.10 -35.76
N GLU A 271 7.80 22.43 -35.64
CA GLU A 271 6.51 23.10 -35.64
C GLU A 271 5.77 22.89 -36.98
N PRO A 272 4.43 22.80 -36.99
CA PRO A 272 3.49 23.02 -35.88
C PRO A 272 3.18 21.75 -35.07
N HIS A 273 3.85 20.63 -35.32
CA HIS A 273 3.50 19.35 -34.69
C HIS A 273 3.86 19.31 -33.21
N ALA A 274 4.98 19.93 -32.82
CA ALA A 274 5.40 20.03 -31.42
C ALA A 274 4.36 20.78 -30.57
N SER A 275 3.93 21.98 -30.99
CA SER A 275 2.89 22.74 -30.29
C SER A 275 1.55 22.00 -30.24
N ARG A 276 1.09 21.43 -31.35
CA ARG A 276 -0.18 20.66 -31.38
C ARG A 276 -0.18 19.47 -30.43
N LEU A 277 0.91 18.70 -30.38
CA LEU A 277 1.02 17.56 -29.46
C LEU A 277 1.10 18.04 -28.01
N GLY A 278 1.87 19.11 -27.75
CA GLY A 278 1.93 19.74 -26.43
C GLY A 278 0.56 20.16 -25.93
N ASP A 279 -0.18 20.95 -26.72
CA ASP A 279 -1.52 21.44 -26.38
C ASP A 279 -2.53 20.31 -26.17
N PHE A 280 -2.44 19.24 -26.97
CA PHE A 280 -3.28 18.06 -26.80
C PHE A 280 -3.04 17.38 -25.44
N PHE A 281 -1.79 17.09 -25.10
CA PHE A 281 -1.46 16.44 -23.83
C PHE A 281 -1.71 17.34 -22.63
N ASP A 282 -1.51 18.66 -22.75
CA ASP A 282 -1.85 19.65 -21.72
C ASP A 282 -3.37 19.68 -21.48
N SER A 283 -4.16 19.69 -22.54
CA SER A 283 -5.62 19.63 -22.45
C SER A 283 -6.10 18.33 -21.82
N LEU A 284 -5.48 17.19 -22.19
CA LEU A 284 -5.81 15.89 -21.62
C LEU A 284 -5.42 15.80 -20.14
N PHE A 285 -4.24 16.31 -19.76
CA PHE A 285 -3.83 16.41 -18.37
C PHE A 285 -4.81 17.26 -17.54
N ALA A 286 -5.24 18.42 -18.08
CA ALA A 286 -6.23 19.27 -17.42
C ALA A 286 -7.58 18.56 -17.25
N ALA A 287 -8.05 17.81 -18.26
CA ALA A 287 -9.27 17.02 -18.15
C ALA A 287 -9.15 15.93 -17.07
N MET A 288 -8.03 15.19 -17.04
CA MET A 288 -7.77 14.18 -16.02
C MET A 288 -7.75 14.78 -14.60
N MET A 289 -7.23 16.00 -14.45
CA MET A 289 -7.27 16.72 -13.17
C MET A 289 -8.69 17.10 -12.73
N GLU A 290 -9.61 17.40 -13.65
CA GLU A 290 -11.02 17.62 -13.29
C GLU A 290 -11.69 16.32 -12.81
N ILE A 291 -11.43 15.19 -13.48
CA ILE A 291 -11.94 13.87 -13.03
C ILE A 291 -11.35 13.53 -11.65
N ALA A 292 -10.07 13.79 -11.44
CA ALA A 292 -9.43 13.59 -10.14
C ALA A 292 -10.16 14.34 -9.03
N LYS A 293 -10.52 15.61 -9.21
CA LYS A 293 -11.26 16.37 -8.18
C LYS A 293 -12.57 15.71 -7.76
N VAL A 294 -13.32 15.14 -8.71
CA VAL A 294 -14.58 14.44 -8.42
C VAL A 294 -14.31 13.21 -7.55
N VAL A 295 -13.31 12.40 -7.90
CA VAL A 295 -12.93 11.22 -7.10
C VAL A 295 -12.40 11.65 -5.72
N LEU A 296 -11.64 12.73 -5.65
CA LEU A 296 -11.07 13.25 -4.41
C LEU A 296 -12.13 13.85 -3.46
N ALA A 297 -13.27 14.30 -3.98
CA ALA A 297 -14.40 14.70 -3.14
C ALA A 297 -14.97 13.52 -2.33
N LEU A 298 -14.77 12.28 -2.77
CA LEU A 298 -15.24 11.06 -2.10
C LEU A 298 -14.29 10.57 -0.98
N ILE A 299 -13.12 11.20 -0.79
CA ILE A 299 -12.12 10.77 0.20
C ILE A 299 -12.70 10.52 1.60
N PRO A 300 -13.52 11.41 2.21
CA PRO A 300 -14.02 11.19 3.56
C PRO A 300 -14.80 9.87 3.70
N LEU A 301 -15.60 9.54 2.67
CA LEU A 301 -16.37 8.30 2.63
C LEU A 301 -15.47 7.08 2.36
N GLY A 302 -14.54 7.21 1.40
CA GLY A 302 -13.59 6.15 1.07
C GLY A 302 -12.69 5.76 2.25
N VAL A 303 -12.14 6.75 2.95
CA VAL A 303 -11.32 6.55 4.16
C VAL A 303 -12.13 5.88 5.28
N MET A 304 -13.36 6.33 5.52
CA MET A 304 -14.24 5.71 6.51
C MET A 304 -14.46 4.23 6.21
N ALA A 305 -14.78 3.90 4.96
CA ALA A 305 -15.03 2.51 4.54
C ALA A 305 -13.77 1.64 4.61
N LEU A 306 -12.62 2.16 4.17
CA LEU A 306 -11.34 1.46 4.24
C LEU A 306 -10.95 1.11 5.69
N ILE A 307 -11.15 2.04 6.63
CA ILE A 307 -10.80 1.83 8.03
C ILE A 307 -11.81 0.96 8.76
N ALA A 308 -13.11 1.14 8.50
CA ALA A 308 -14.13 0.25 9.05
C ALA A 308 -13.89 -1.20 8.62
N ARG A 309 -13.54 -1.41 7.33
CA ARG A 309 -13.13 -2.72 6.82
C ARG A 309 -11.89 -3.23 7.54
N LEU A 310 -10.80 -2.46 7.55
CA LEU A 310 -9.51 -2.89 8.11
C LEU A 310 -9.64 -3.30 9.59
N VAL A 311 -10.19 -2.40 10.42
CA VAL A 311 -10.35 -2.64 11.86
C VAL A 311 -11.37 -3.74 12.13
N GLY A 312 -12.47 -3.79 11.37
CA GLY A 312 -13.47 -4.84 11.52
C GLY A 312 -12.97 -6.24 11.15
N GLU A 313 -12.05 -6.34 10.18
CA GLU A 313 -11.42 -7.60 9.77
C GLU A 313 -10.31 -8.01 10.75
N THR A 314 -9.32 -7.15 10.99
CA THR A 314 -8.08 -7.57 11.68
C THR A 314 -8.12 -7.39 13.20
N GLY A 315 -9.04 -6.56 13.71
CA GLY A 315 -9.06 -6.19 15.12
C GLY A 315 -7.76 -5.55 15.59
N PHE A 316 -7.55 -5.58 16.92
CA PHE A 316 -6.35 -5.03 17.57
C PHE A 316 -5.40 -6.11 18.15
N GLY A 317 -5.71 -7.40 17.97
CA GLY A 317 -4.95 -8.52 18.56
C GLY A 317 -3.51 -8.65 18.04
N ILE A 318 -3.33 -8.48 16.72
CA ILE A 318 -2.05 -8.63 16.03
C ILE A 318 -0.97 -7.63 16.50
N PHE A 319 -1.38 -6.52 17.11
CA PHE A 319 -0.48 -5.46 17.55
C PHE A 319 0.33 -5.83 18.79
N LYS A 320 -0.13 -6.80 19.60
CA LYS A 320 0.48 -7.07 20.93
C LYS A 320 1.88 -7.71 20.86
N PRO A 321 2.12 -8.80 20.10
CA PRO A 321 3.47 -9.38 20.00
C PRO A 321 4.44 -8.54 19.15
N LEU A 322 3.93 -7.72 18.23
CA LEU A 322 4.73 -6.87 17.34
C LEU A 322 4.86 -5.42 17.85
N ALA A 323 4.30 -5.09 19.01
CA ALA A 323 4.17 -3.71 19.48
C ALA A 323 5.50 -2.96 19.48
N VAL A 324 6.57 -3.56 20.01
CA VAL A 324 7.89 -2.91 20.09
C VAL A 324 8.47 -2.67 18.69
N TYR A 325 8.33 -3.64 17.78
CA TYR A 325 8.75 -3.50 16.39
C TYR A 325 7.96 -2.39 15.69
N MET A 326 6.64 -2.41 15.79
CA MET A 326 5.76 -1.41 15.20
C MET A 326 6.05 -0.01 15.73
N VAL A 327 6.23 0.14 17.04
CA VAL A 327 6.60 1.42 17.66
C VAL A 327 7.95 1.90 17.15
N THR A 328 8.93 1.00 16.95
CA THR A 328 10.24 1.36 16.38
C THR A 328 10.09 1.88 14.97
N VAL A 329 9.41 1.14 14.09
CA VAL A 329 9.17 1.57 12.69
C VAL A 329 8.42 2.91 12.66
N VAL A 330 7.32 3.04 13.41
CA VAL A 330 6.52 4.26 13.47
C VAL A 330 7.34 5.44 13.99
N ALA A 331 8.16 5.24 15.03
CA ALA A 331 9.05 6.28 15.54
C ALA A 331 10.09 6.70 14.51
N GLY A 332 10.68 5.76 13.75
CA GLY A 332 11.61 6.05 12.68
C GLY A 332 10.96 6.82 11.52
N LEU A 333 9.78 6.38 11.08
CA LEU A 333 9.00 7.07 10.04
C LEU A 333 8.60 8.49 10.49
N LEU A 334 8.16 8.66 11.74
CA LEU A 334 7.84 9.97 12.31
C LEU A 334 9.08 10.85 12.43
N PHE A 335 10.22 10.30 12.83
CA PHE A 335 11.48 11.04 12.85
C PHE A 335 11.87 11.51 11.45
N HIS A 336 11.81 10.62 10.45
CA HIS A 336 12.09 10.98 9.06
C HIS A 336 11.12 12.05 8.53
N ALA A 337 9.82 11.86 8.77
CA ALA A 337 8.76 12.76 8.27
C ALA A 337 8.69 14.11 9.00
N CYS A 338 9.00 14.17 10.30
CA CYS A 338 8.87 15.37 11.13
C CYS A 338 10.20 16.10 11.37
N VAL A 339 11.34 15.43 11.20
CA VAL A 339 12.67 16.01 11.41
C VAL A 339 13.44 16.05 10.10
N VAL A 340 13.75 14.90 9.50
CA VAL A 340 14.66 14.83 8.34
C VAL A 340 14.10 15.60 7.13
N LEU A 341 12.89 15.26 6.67
CA LEU A 341 12.27 15.91 5.50
C LEU A 341 12.00 17.41 5.74
N PRO A 342 11.47 17.86 6.90
CA PRO A 342 11.30 19.28 7.19
C PRO A 342 12.61 20.06 7.26
N LEU A 343 13.69 19.49 7.79
CA LEU A 343 15.01 20.13 7.79
C LEU A 343 15.54 20.30 6.36
N LEU A 344 15.45 19.26 5.52
CA LEU A 344 15.81 19.35 4.11
C LEU A 344 14.98 20.43 3.39
N LEU A 345 13.68 20.47 3.63
CA LEU A 345 12.79 21.47 3.04
C LEU A 345 13.10 22.90 3.52
N ARG A 346 13.50 23.07 4.79
CA ARG A 346 13.87 24.36 5.38
C ARG A 346 15.23 24.86 4.91
N PHE A 347 16.25 24.00 4.87
CA PHE A 347 17.62 24.40 4.54
C PHE A 347 17.90 24.38 3.05
N LEU A 348 17.47 23.33 2.35
CA LEU A 348 17.70 23.14 0.91
C LEU A 348 16.61 23.85 0.10
N GLY A 349 15.34 23.63 0.46
CA GLY A 349 14.20 24.23 -0.23
C GLY A 349 13.89 25.68 0.16
N ARG A 350 14.36 26.14 1.33
CA ARG A 350 14.03 27.46 1.91
C ARG A 350 12.51 27.73 2.02
N VAL A 351 11.71 26.67 2.12
CA VAL A 351 10.24 26.74 2.28
C VAL A 351 9.87 26.48 3.74
N ASN A 352 8.77 27.07 4.21
CA ASN A 352 8.20 26.75 5.53
C ASN A 352 7.61 25.33 5.50
N PRO A 353 8.16 24.37 6.27
CA PRO A 353 7.72 22.98 6.20
C PRO A 353 6.28 22.77 6.68
N LEU A 354 5.84 23.49 7.71
CA LEU A 354 4.48 23.38 8.23
C LEU A 354 3.44 23.85 7.22
N LYS A 355 3.75 24.94 6.49
CA LYS A 355 2.87 25.42 5.42
C LYS A 355 2.76 24.41 4.29
N HIS A 356 3.87 23.78 3.92
CA HIS A 356 3.90 22.74 2.89
C HIS A 356 3.14 21.48 3.33
N ALA A 357 3.38 20.98 4.55
CA ALA A 357 2.67 19.83 5.10
C ALA A 357 1.15 20.05 5.16
N ARG A 358 0.69 21.25 5.55
CA ARG A 358 -0.75 21.60 5.52
C ARG A 358 -1.32 21.61 4.10
N ALA A 359 -0.55 22.04 3.11
CA ALA A 359 -0.98 21.98 1.71
C ALA A 359 -1.10 20.55 1.19
N CYS A 360 -0.17 19.67 1.60
CA CYS A 360 -0.08 18.26 1.20
C CYS A 360 -0.90 17.31 2.08
N ALA A 361 -1.55 17.79 3.14
CA ALA A 361 -2.31 16.97 4.07
C ALA A 361 -3.41 16.08 3.42
N PRO A 362 -4.10 16.44 2.31
CA PRO A 362 -5.02 15.51 1.65
C PRO A 362 -4.28 14.26 1.14
N ALA A 363 -3.12 14.46 0.53
CA ALA A 363 -2.30 13.38 -0.02
C ALA A 363 -1.74 12.48 1.08
N LEU A 364 -1.21 13.08 2.16
CA LEU A 364 -0.68 12.32 3.30
C LEU A 364 -1.73 11.42 3.95
N VAL A 365 -2.95 11.95 4.12
CA VAL A 365 -4.05 11.21 4.74
C VAL A 365 -4.55 10.10 3.82
N THR A 366 -4.75 10.38 2.53
CA THR A 366 -5.12 9.34 1.57
C THR A 366 -4.04 8.25 1.50
N ALA A 367 -2.75 8.61 1.54
CA ALA A 367 -1.65 7.65 1.49
C ALA A 367 -1.61 6.73 2.69
N TYR A 368 -1.83 7.28 3.89
CA TYR A 368 -1.92 6.48 5.10
C TYR A 368 -3.05 5.44 5.06
N PHE A 369 -4.20 5.79 4.48
CA PHE A 369 -5.38 4.91 4.48
C PHE A 369 -5.50 3.97 3.29
N THR A 370 -4.92 4.33 2.16
CA THR A 370 -4.89 3.47 0.96
C THR A 370 -3.68 2.54 0.93
N SER A 371 -2.67 2.81 1.78
CA SER A 371 -1.41 2.07 1.86
C SER A 371 -0.72 1.89 0.49
N SER A 372 -0.93 2.82 -0.45
CA SER A 372 -0.47 2.70 -1.83
C SER A 372 -0.05 4.03 -2.43
N SER A 373 1.25 4.17 -2.70
CA SER A 373 1.83 5.38 -3.32
C SER A 373 1.24 5.67 -4.70
N SER A 374 1.07 4.66 -5.55
CA SER A 374 0.53 4.83 -6.91
C SER A 374 -0.91 5.31 -6.90
N VAL A 375 -1.75 4.75 -6.02
CA VAL A 375 -3.16 5.12 -5.81
C VAL A 375 -3.31 6.56 -5.32
N THR A 376 -2.32 7.10 -4.62
CA THR A 376 -2.35 8.45 -4.06
C THR A 376 -1.76 9.53 -4.96
N LEU A 377 -1.15 9.13 -6.07
CA LEU A 377 -0.48 10.05 -6.96
C LEU A 377 -1.42 11.17 -7.49
N PRO A 378 -2.67 10.91 -7.90
CA PRO A 378 -3.59 11.98 -8.31
C PRO A 378 -3.82 13.03 -7.21
N VAL A 379 -4.01 12.57 -5.96
CA VAL A 379 -4.20 13.43 -4.78
C VAL A 379 -2.94 14.29 -4.54
N THR A 380 -1.78 13.66 -4.71
CA THR A 380 -0.47 14.28 -4.50
C THR A 380 -0.20 15.36 -5.53
N MET A 381 -0.47 15.07 -6.81
CA MET A 381 -0.31 16.03 -7.90
C MET A 381 -1.22 17.25 -7.73
N GLU A 382 -2.48 17.06 -7.35
CA GLU A 382 -3.39 18.19 -7.06
C GLU A 382 -2.90 19.00 -5.86
N SER A 383 -2.55 18.33 -4.77
CA SER A 383 -2.13 19.00 -3.53
C SER A 383 -0.86 19.84 -3.76
N VAL A 384 0.11 19.29 -4.49
CA VAL A 384 1.38 19.97 -4.77
C VAL A 384 1.22 21.12 -5.77
N SER A 385 0.47 20.91 -6.86
CA SER A 385 0.28 21.95 -7.89
C SER A 385 -0.65 23.07 -7.44
N LYS A 386 -1.84 22.73 -6.92
CA LYS A 386 -2.90 23.71 -6.60
C LYS A 386 -2.82 24.26 -5.19
N ARG A 387 -2.41 23.46 -4.20
CA ARG A 387 -2.37 23.91 -2.79
C ARG A 387 -0.99 24.39 -2.36
N ALA A 388 0.07 23.68 -2.75
CA ALA A 388 1.44 24.07 -2.41
C ALA A 388 2.03 25.09 -3.41
N GLY A 389 1.44 25.24 -4.60
CA GLY A 389 1.83 26.23 -5.60
C GLY A 389 3.10 25.88 -6.37
N VAL A 390 3.47 24.60 -6.42
CA VAL A 390 4.59 24.12 -7.23
C VAL A 390 4.19 24.13 -8.71
N SER A 391 5.11 24.50 -9.60
CA SER A 391 4.82 24.53 -11.03
C SER A 391 4.50 23.14 -11.56
N ASN A 392 3.48 23.05 -12.42
CA ASN A 392 3.10 21.79 -13.09
C ASN A 392 4.30 21.13 -13.79
N LYS A 393 5.15 21.95 -14.42
CA LYS A 393 6.39 21.49 -15.07
C LYS A 393 7.26 20.62 -14.16
N VAL A 394 7.43 20.99 -12.89
CA VAL A 394 8.25 20.24 -11.94
C VAL A 394 7.45 19.11 -11.31
N SER A 395 6.23 19.38 -10.84
CA SER A 395 5.43 18.39 -10.14
C SER A 395 5.05 17.21 -11.03
N SER A 396 4.77 17.46 -12.31
CA SER A 396 4.34 16.45 -13.27
C SER A 396 5.47 15.52 -13.73
N PHE A 397 6.73 15.91 -13.52
CA PHE A 397 7.90 15.05 -13.72
C PHE A 397 8.31 14.34 -12.43
N VAL A 398 8.48 15.11 -11.34
CA VAL A 398 9.08 14.62 -10.09
C VAL A 398 8.16 13.63 -9.36
N LEU A 399 6.87 13.94 -9.23
CA LEU A 399 5.96 13.14 -8.40
C LEU A 399 5.68 11.74 -8.96
N PRO A 400 5.38 11.57 -10.27
CA PRO A 400 5.14 10.24 -10.81
C PRO A 400 6.38 9.34 -10.75
N LEU A 401 7.55 9.92 -11.02
CA LEU A 401 8.83 9.23 -10.86
C LEU A 401 9.07 8.84 -9.40
N GLY A 402 8.80 9.75 -8.46
CA GLY A 402 8.94 9.52 -7.03
C GLY A 402 8.03 8.42 -6.49
N ALA A 403 6.81 8.29 -7.00
CA ALA A 403 5.86 7.26 -6.57
C ALA A 403 6.34 5.82 -6.83
N THR A 404 7.33 5.62 -7.70
CA THR A 404 7.91 4.32 -8.02
C THR A 404 9.35 4.16 -7.50
N ILE A 405 10.15 5.22 -7.54
CA ILE A 405 11.58 5.15 -7.18
C ILE A 405 11.82 5.53 -5.71
N ASN A 406 11.13 6.55 -5.19
CA ASN A 406 11.45 7.12 -3.88
C ASN A 406 10.61 6.49 -2.76
N MET A 407 11.08 5.35 -2.26
CA MET A 407 10.41 4.55 -1.22
C MET A 407 11.13 4.61 0.13
N ASP A 408 11.45 5.81 0.62
CA ASP A 408 12.15 6.02 1.91
C ASP A 408 11.53 5.25 3.08
N GLY A 409 10.19 5.22 3.16
CA GLY A 409 9.48 4.53 4.23
C GLY A 409 9.67 3.01 4.20
N THR A 410 9.68 2.43 3.00
CA THR A 410 9.98 1.00 2.80
C THR A 410 11.43 0.72 3.14
N ALA A 411 12.36 1.55 2.69
CA ALA A 411 13.78 1.38 2.98
C ALA A 411 14.07 1.45 4.50
N LEU A 412 13.41 2.36 5.22
CA LEU A 412 13.50 2.43 6.68
C LEU A 412 12.89 1.19 7.35
N TYR A 413 11.70 0.77 6.90
CA TYR A 413 11.03 -0.43 7.40
C TYR A 413 11.91 -1.67 7.22
N GLU A 414 12.45 -1.90 6.02
CA GLU A 414 13.35 -3.02 5.73
C GLU A 414 14.64 -2.94 6.55
N ALA A 415 15.19 -1.75 6.74
CA ALA A 415 16.37 -1.53 7.58
C ALA A 415 16.12 -1.79 9.08
N VAL A 416 14.89 -1.62 9.57
CA VAL A 416 14.51 -1.97 10.95
C VAL A 416 14.16 -3.45 11.07
N ALA A 417 13.69 -4.07 9.99
CA ALA A 417 13.33 -5.49 9.93
C ALA A 417 14.54 -6.42 9.77
N ALA A 418 15.57 -5.96 9.06
CA ALA A 418 16.86 -6.62 8.89
C ALA A 418 17.65 -6.64 10.21
#